data_AF-A0A7K2Q870-F1
#
_entry.id   AF-A0A7K2Q870-F1
#
_cell.length_a   1.000
_cell.length_b   1.000
_cell.length_c   1.000
_cell.angle_alpha   90.00
_cell.angle_beta   90.00
_cell.angle_gamma   90.00
#
_symmetry.space_group_name_H-M   'P 1'
#
loop_
_entity.id
_entity.type
_entity.pdbx_description
1 polymer ?
#
loop_
_entity_poly.entity_id
_entity_poly.type
_entity_poly.pdbx_seq_one_letter_code
_entity_poly.pdbx_strand_id
1 'polypeptide(L)'
;VLVLDGSEGIEAADTTARVHAAAARALARVQEWLADERYADSRLLVLTRGAVAAPGEGVTDLAGAAVRGLMRSAQAENPGRIVLADLEPGSAGLPVEPAVLLAAAEPEIVVRGGAPYAPRLVRAANGATAPEAVPAVRFDAPGAVLLAGGTGTLGRLVARHLVTEHGVRELLLVGRRGPDAPGAADLHAELTGLGAEVTLAACDLADPDQARELLARHRVSAVIHLAGVLGDVTIGSLTPELLAGSLRPKVDAAWNLHELTRGRELSAFVLFSSVAGVLGNPGQ
;
A
#
# COMPACT_ATOMS: atom_id res chain seq x y z
N VAL A 1 23.66 12.27 13.25
CA VAL A 1 22.90 11.14 12.68
C VAL A 1 21.96 10.65 13.76
N LEU A 2 20.66 10.84 13.57
CA LEU A 2 19.66 10.16 14.40
C LEU A 2 19.19 8.94 13.61
N VAL A 3 19.19 7.78 14.24
CA VAL A 3 18.83 6.51 13.63
C VAL A 3 17.44 6.14 14.11
N LEU A 4 16.48 6.06 13.19
CA LEU A 4 15.16 5.51 13.46
C LEU A 4 15.09 4.11 12.89
N ASP A 5 15.18 3.09 13.75
CA ASP A 5 14.88 1.71 13.34
C ASP A 5 13.36 1.52 13.38
N GLY A 6 12.75 1.40 12.19
CA GLY A 6 11.30 1.23 12.02
C GLY A 6 10.74 -0.05 12.65
N SER A 7 11.59 -1.00 13.03
CA SER A 7 11.19 -2.28 13.65
C SER A 7 11.28 -2.27 15.18
N GLU A 8 11.95 -1.27 15.77
CA GLU A 8 12.28 -1.26 17.20
C GLU A 8 11.06 -0.95 18.09
N GLY A 9 10.77 -1.82 19.06
CA GLY A 9 9.76 -1.59 20.10
C GLY A 9 8.31 -1.90 19.72
N ILE A 10 8.06 -2.66 18.64
CA ILE A 10 6.71 -3.02 18.20
C ILE A 10 6.38 -4.48 18.58
N GLU A 11 5.83 -4.68 19.77
CA GLU A 11 5.23 -5.95 20.20
C GLU A 11 3.75 -6.01 19.79
N ALA A 12 3.47 -6.02 18.48
CA ALA A 12 2.12 -6.30 17.98
C ALA A 12 2.12 -7.64 17.22
N ALA A 13 1.26 -8.57 17.64
CA ALA A 13 1.12 -9.88 17.00
C ALA A 13 0.45 -9.80 15.62
N ASP A 14 -0.34 -8.75 15.38
CA ASP A 14 -1.06 -8.53 14.12
C ASP A 14 -0.27 -7.61 13.15
N THR A 15 -0.19 -8.03 11.88
CA THR A 15 0.57 -7.32 10.83
C THR A 15 0.06 -5.90 10.61
N THR A 16 -1.26 -5.69 10.60
CA THR A 16 -1.82 -4.36 10.33
C THR A 16 -1.56 -3.42 11.50
N ALA A 17 -1.74 -3.91 12.73
CA ALA A 17 -1.38 -3.18 13.93
C ALA A 17 0.10 -2.77 13.95
N ARG A 18 1.02 -3.66 13.52
CA ARG A 18 2.45 -3.31 13.37
C ARG A 18 2.68 -2.18 12.37
N VAL A 19 1.99 -2.20 11.23
CA VAL A 19 2.07 -1.14 10.21
C VAL A 19 1.64 0.21 10.77
N HIS A 20 0.48 0.27 11.42
CA HIS A 20 -0.03 1.50 12.04
C HIS A 20 0.92 2.03 13.12
N ALA A 21 1.39 1.16 14.01
CA ALA A 21 2.29 1.54 15.09
C ALA A 21 3.64 2.06 14.56
N ALA A 22 4.23 1.39 13.56
CA ALA A 22 5.49 1.82 12.96
C ALA A 22 5.37 3.18 12.28
N ALA A 23 4.32 3.37 11.47
CA ALA A 23 4.08 4.62 10.77
C ALA A 23 3.83 5.78 11.74
N ALA A 24 3.01 5.57 12.79
CA ALA A 24 2.75 6.59 13.80
C ALA A 24 4.00 6.96 14.62
N ARG A 25 4.82 5.95 15.01
CA ARG A 25 6.09 6.19 15.68
C ARG A 25 7.06 6.97 14.79
N ALA A 26 7.19 6.59 13.52
CA ALA A 26 8.05 7.30 12.57
C ALA A 26 7.58 8.74 12.35
N LEU A 27 6.26 8.97 12.23
CA LEU A 27 5.66 10.30 12.13
C LEU A 27 6.02 11.18 13.33
N ALA A 28 5.76 10.70 14.55
CA ALA A 28 6.03 11.45 15.77
C ALA A 28 7.53 11.82 15.88
N ARG A 29 8.41 10.88 15.53
CA ARG A 29 9.86 11.10 15.58
C ARG A 29 10.36 12.07 14.54
N VAL A 30 9.85 12.02 13.31
CA VAL A 30 10.25 12.97 12.27
C VAL A 30 9.71 14.37 12.60
N GLN A 31 8.50 14.48 13.15
CA GLN A 31 7.93 15.77 13.58
C GLN A 31 8.75 16.38 14.73
N GLU A 32 9.06 15.60 15.76
CA GLU A 32 9.92 16.02 16.89
C GLU A 32 11.28 16.51 16.38
N TRP A 33 11.91 15.74 15.49
CA TRP A 33 13.22 16.07 14.93
C TRP A 33 13.21 17.30 14.02
N LEU A 34 12.18 17.46 13.19
CA LEU A 34 12.05 18.61 12.29
C LEU A 34 11.77 19.92 13.04
N ALA A 35 11.06 19.85 14.18
CA ALA A 35 10.71 21.01 15.00
C ALA A 35 11.85 21.51 15.90
N ASP A 36 12.89 20.70 16.13
CA ASP A 36 14.00 21.04 17.01
C ASP A 36 15.14 21.75 16.25
N GLU A 37 15.33 23.03 16.55
CA GLU A 37 16.34 23.89 15.92
C GLU A 37 17.79 23.38 16.10
N ARG A 38 18.05 22.56 17.13
CA ARG A 38 19.38 21.94 17.33
C ARG A 38 19.77 21.02 16.18
N TYR A 39 18.78 20.54 15.40
CA TYR A 39 18.98 19.65 14.27
C TYR A 39 18.81 20.33 12.91
N ALA A 40 18.72 21.67 12.86
CA ALA A 40 18.51 22.42 11.61
C ALA A 40 19.54 22.03 10.52
N ASP A 41 20.82 21.93 10.89
CA ASP A 41 21.92 21.56 9.98
C ASP A 41 22.26 20.06 9.97
N SER A 42 21.42 19.23 10.61
CA SER A 42 21.63 17.78 10.69
C SER A 42 20.88 17.02 9.61
N ARG A 43 21.35 15.78 9.34
CA ARG A 43 20.63 14.79 8.54
C ARG A 43 20.11 13.65 9.41
N LEU A 44 18.86 13.25 9.15
CA LEU A 44 18.17 12.12 9.76
C LEU A 44 18.35 10.87 8.88
N LEU A 45 18.86 9.77 9.46
CA LEU A 45 18.97 8.48 8.77
C LEU A 45 17.87 7.54 9.30
N VAL A 46 16.95 7.15 8.43
CA VAL A 46 15.86 6.24 8.77
C VAL A 46 16.20 4.84 8.25
N LEU A 47 16.15 3.85 9.13
CA LEU A 47 16.49 2.47 8.85
C LEU A 47 15.24 1.59 8.79
N THR A 48 15.22 0.73 7.79
CA THR A 48 14.28 -0.40 7.69
C THR A 48 15.05 -1.69 7.42
N ARG A 49 14.41 -2.86 7.54
CA ARG A 49 15.06 -4.16 7.28
C ARG A 49 14.13 -5.05 6.48
N GLY A 50 14.44 -5.29 5.20
CA GLY A 50 13.58 -6.08 4.34
C GLY A 50 12.25 -5.41 3.97
N ALA A 51 12.21 -4.07 4.06
CA ALA A 51 11.04 -3.29 3.66
C ALA A 51 10.97 -3.04 2.15
N VAL A 52 12.06 -3.34 1.42
CA VAL A 52 12.12 -3.34 -0.03
C VAL A 52 12.72 -4.65 -0.53
N ALA A 53 12.28 -5.11 -1.69
CA ALA A 53 12.84 -6.28 -2.34
C ALA A 53 13.90 -5.87 -3.37
N ALA A 54 15.09 -6.49 -3.32
CA ALA A 54 15.99 -6.51 -4.46
C ALA A 54 15.48 -7.54 -5.51
N PRO A 55 16.02 -7.54 -6.75
CA PRO A 55 15.62 -8.54 -7.75
C PRO A 55 15.75 -9.98 -7.23
N GLY A 56 14.64 -10.72 -7.25
CA GLY A 56 14.58 -12.11 -6.76
C GLY A 56 14.22 -12.26 -5.28
N GLU A 57 14.03 -11.16 -4.54
CA GLU A 57 13.64 -11.16 -3.13
C GLU A 57 12.14 -10.87 -2.94
N GLY A 58 11.61 -11.27 -1.77
CA GLY A 58 10.31 -10.83 -1.28
C GLY A 58 10.46 -9.75 -0.21
N VAL A 59 9.45 -8.89 -0.07
CA VAL A 59 9.35 -7.97 1.08
C VAL A 59 8.95 -8.76 2.32
N THR A 60 9.70 -8.59 3.42
CA THR A 60 9.46 -9.27 4.69
C THR A 60 9.03 -8.32 5.81
N ASP A 61 9.19 -7.01 5.61
CA ASP A 61 8.81 -5.97 6.57
C ASP A 61 7.80 -4.96 5.97
N LEU A 62 6.52 -5.32 6.04
CA LEU A 62 5.43 -4.45 5.58
C LEU A 62 5.31 -3.17 6.42
N ALA A 63 5.67 -3.23 7.72
CA ALA A 63 5.64 -2.07 8.60
C ALA A 63 6.73 -1.06 8.21
N GLY A 64 7.95 -1.54 7.97
CA GLY A 64 9.02 -0.74 7.39
C GLY A 64 8.64 -0.20 6.01
N ALA A 65 7.95 -0.95 5.16
CA ALA A 65 7.51 -0.47 3.84
C ALA A 65 6.59 0.76 3.95
N ALA A 66 5.68 0.77 4.93
CA ALA A 66 4.83 1.93 5.21
C ALA A 66 5.64 3.13 5.74
N VAL A 67 6.60 2.89 6.65
CA VAL A 67 7.53 3.93 7.13
C VAL A 67 8.30 4.56 5.97
N ARG A 68 8.80 3.76 5.02
CA ARG A 68 9.50 4.28 3.84
C ARG A 68 8.61 5.17 2.99
N GLY A 69 7.36 4.76 2.74
CA GLY A 69 6.39 5.57 2.02
C GLY A 69 6.19 6.94 2.66
N LEU A 70 5.94 6.97 3.97
CA LEU A 70 5.79 8.21 4.75
C LEU A 70 7.05 9.09 4.68
N MET A 71 8.24 8.49 4.81
CA MET A 71 9.50 9.22 4.78
C MET A 71 9.84 9.79 3.40
N ARG A 72 9.37 9.18 2.31
CA ARG A 72 9.52 9.78 0.96
C ARG A 72 8.75 11.09 0.85
N SER A 73 7.56 11.18 1.41
CA SER A 73 6.81 12.44 1.48
C SER A 73 7.52 13.45 2.37
N ALA A 74 8.08 13.01 3.51
CA ALA A 74 8.91 13.87 4.36
C ALA A 74 10.18 14.37 3.65
N GLN A 75 10.82 13.54 2.82
CA GLN A 75 11.96 13.93 1.98
C GLN A 75 11.58 14.98 0.95
N ALA A 76 10.41 14.83 0.31
CA ALA A 76 9.91 15.78 -0.67
C ALA A 76 9.60 17.15 -0.03
N GLU A 77 9.10 17.16 1.20
CA GLU A 77 8.86 18.39 1.98
C GLU A 77 10.15 19.00 2.56
N ASN A 78 11.17 18.19 2.82
CA ASN A 78 12.43 18.60 3.46
C ASN A 78 13.66 18.11 2.66
N PRO A 79 13.94 18.68 1.47
CA PRO A 79 14.99 18.19 0.59
C PRO A 79 16.36 18.11 1.27
N GLY A 80 17.03 16.96 1.13
CA GLY A 80 18.38 16.72 1.64
C GLY A 80 18.50 16.42 3.14
N ARG A 81 17.43 16.60 3.92
CA ARG A 81 17.46 16.43 5.39
C ARG A 81 17.24 14.99 5.85
N ILE A 82 16.56 14.17 5.07
CA ILE A 82 16.19 12.79 5.43
C ILE A 82 16.80 11.82 4.42
N VAL A 83 17.39 10.73 4.91
CA VAL A 83 17.96 9.64 4.10
C VAL A 83 17.34 8.33 4.56
N LEU A 84 16.92 7.49 3.61
CA LEU A 84 16.38 6.16 3.89
C LEU A 84 17.43 5.09 3.60
N ALA A 85 17.64 4.15 4.50
CA ALA A 85 18.43 2.95 4.24
C ALA A 85 17.65 1.68 4.61
N ASP A 86 17.54 0.74 3.67
CA ASP A 86 17.00 -0.60 3.96
C ASP A 86 18.14 -1.61 4.12
N LEU A 87 18.17 -2.35 5.21
CA LEU A 87 19.21 -3.31 5.53
C LEU A 87 18.73 -4.75 5.30
N GLU A 88 19.68 -5.68 5.36
CA GLU A 88 19.42 -7.12 5.23
C GLU A 88 18.34 -7.58 6.23
N PRO A 89 17.32 -8.34 5.79
CA PRO A 89 16.31 -8.91 6.68
C PRO A 89 16.95 -9.69 7.84
N GLY A 90 16.47 -9.45 9.07
CA GLY A 90 16.95 -10.16 10.27
C GLY A 90 18.37 -9.82 10.73
N SER A 91 19.07 -8.90 10.06
CA SER A 91 20.39 -8.43 10.52
C SER A 91 20.30 -7.67 11.83
N ALA A 92 21.26 -7.92 12.74
CA ALA A 92 21.42 -7.15 13.97
C ALA A 92 22.37 -5.97 13.75
N GLY A 93 22.01 -4.81 14.28
CA GLY A 93 22.86 -3.61 14.24
C GLY A 93 23.01 -3.01 12.84
N LEU A 94 24.06 -2.21 12.68
CA LEU A 94 24.40 -1.50 11.45
C LEU A 94 25.55 -2.25 10.75
N PRO A 95 25.33 -2.87 9.57
CA PRO A 95 26.40 -3.53 8.85
C PRO A 95 27.41 -2.54 8.22
N VAL A 96 27.01 -1.26 8.14
CA VAL A 96 27.79 -0.17 7.55
C VAL A 96 27.66 1.04 8.46
N GLU A 97 28.78 1.73 8.73
CA GLU A 97 28.79 2.97 9.52
C GLU A 97 27.86 4.03 8.90
N PRO A 98 27.01 4.71 9.69
CA PRO A 98 26.08 5.70 9.15
C PRO A 98 26.73 6.82 8.34
N ALA A 99 27.96 7.21 8.70
CA ALA A 99 28.72 8.21 7.95
C ALA A 99 28.99 7.77 6.50
N VAL A 100 29.23 6.48 6.27
CA VAL A 100 29.45 5.91 4.93
C VAL A 100 28.17 5.96 4.11
N LEU A 101 27.04 5.59 4.71
CA LEU A 101 25.72 5.68 4.04
C LEU A 101 25.41 7.13 3.65
N LEU A 102 25.65 8.09 4.56
CA LEU A 102 25.39 9.50 4.27
C LEU A 102 26.34 10.10 3.23
N ALA A 103 27.58 9.60 3.13
CA ALA A 103 28.57 10.03 2.15
C ALA A 103 28.24 9.57 0.72
N ALA A 104 27.39 8.57 0.53
CA ALA A 104 26.94 8.12 -0.78
C ALA A 104 26.16 9.20 -1.56
N ALA A 105 25.68 10.26 -0.88
CA ALA A 105 24.90 11.35 -1.45
C ALA A 105 23.61 10.90 -2.18
N GLU A 106 23.10 9.73 -1.83
CA GLU A 106 21.83 9.19 -2.31
C GLU A 106 20.71 9.44 -1.28
N PRO A 107 19.48 9.77 -1.71
CA PRO A 107 18.34 9.93 -0.81
C PRO A 107 17.83 8.59 -0.26
N GLU A 108 18.02 7.51 -1.01
CA GLU A 108 17.63 6.16 -0.64
C GLU A 108 18.76 5.17 -0.93
N ILE A 109 19.02 4.28 0.04
CA ILE A 109 20.05 3.27 -0.02
C ILE A 109 19.44 1.92 0.38
N VAL A 110 19.92 0.85 -0.23
CA VAL A 110 19.62 -0.53 0.14
C VAL A 110 20.95 -1.24 0.35
N VAL A 111 21.10 -1.99 1.44
CA VAL A 111 22.29 -2.77 1.74
C VAL A 111 21.93 -4.25 1.70
N ARG A 112 22.58 -5.00 0.81
CA ARG A 112 22.45 -6.46 0.68
C ARG A 112 23.83 -7.09 0.61
N GLY A 113 24.08 -8.12 1.41
CA GLY A 113 25.40 -8.76 1.48
C GLY A 113 26.56 -7.78 1.79
N GLY A 114 26.28 -6.69 2.51
CA GLY A 114 27.24 -5.62 2.83
C GLY A 114 27.49 -4.61 1.69
N ALA A 115 26.91 -4.80 0.49
CA ALA A 115 27.05 -3.88 -0.62
C ALA A 115 25.90 -2.84 -0.65
N PRO A 116 26.18 -1.55 -0.83
CA PRO A 116 25.16 -0.52 -0.99
C PRO A 116 24.66 -0.44 -2.43
N TYR A 117 23.35 -0.23 -2.57
CA TYR A 117 22.62 -0.02 -3.82
C TYR A 117 21.73 1.22 -3.69
N ALA A 118 21.45 1.90 -4.81
CA ALA A 118 20.51 3.01 -4.86
C ALA A 118 19.36 2.67 -5.81
N PRO A 119 18.09 2.87 -5.41
CA PRO A 119 16.96 2.58 -6.28
C PRO A 119 16.93 3.56 -7.46
N ARG A 120 16.53 3.07 -8.63
CA ARG A 120 16.32 3.86 -9.85
C ARG A 120 15.03 3.43 -10.53
N LEU A 121 14.24 4.41 -10.95
CA LEU A 121 13.09 4.16 -11.80
C LEU A 121 13.58 3.99 -13.24
N VAL A 122 13.31 2.83 -13.83
CA VAL A 122 13.62 2.53 -15.23
C VAL A 122 12.34 2.37 -16.01
N ARG A 123 12.39 2.60 -17.33
CA ARG A 123 11.26 2.26 -18.20
C ARG A 123 11.08 0.74 -18.16
N ALA A 124 9.86 0.29 -17.88
CA ALA A 124 9.51 -1.10 -18.05
C ALA A 124 9.71 -1.46 -19.54
N ALA A 125 10.51 -2.48 -19.82
CA ALA A 125 10.64 -2.99 -21.17
C ALA A 125 9.32 -3.69 -21.54
N ASN A 126 8.58 -3.12 -22.48
CA ASN A 126 7.44 -3.81 -23.09
C ASN A 126 8.00 -4.88 -24.05
N GLY A 127 8.36 -6.05 -23.49
CA GLY A 127 8.83 -7.23 -24.21
C GLY A 127 10.36 -7.49 -24.19
N ALA A 128 10.71 -8.78 -24.30
CA ALA A 128 12.02 -9.44 -24.37
C ALA A 128 12.89 -9.52 -23.09
N THR A 129 12.72 -8.65 -22.10
CA THR A 129 13.40 -8.77 -20.79
C THR A 129 12.45 -8.73 -19.59
N ALA A 130 11.13 -8.76 -19.85
CA ALA A 130 10.18 -9.06 -18.78
C ALA A 130 10.46 -10.49 -18.28
N PRO A 131 10.58 -10.73 -16.95
CA PRO A 131 10.47 -12.08 -16.42
C PRO A 131 9.18 -12.69 -17.00
N GLU A 132 9.27 -13.94 -17.51
CA GLU A 132 8.27 -14.67 -18.31
C GLU A 132 6.94 -13.94 -18.50
N ALA A 133 6.61 -13.58 -19.74
CA ALA A 133 5.38 -12.88 -20.12
C ALA A 133 4.20 -13.37 -19.28
N VAL A 134 3.82 -12.57 -18.27
CA VAL A 134 2.74 -12.94 -17.35
C VAL A 134 1.51 -13.15 -18.22
N PRO A 135 0.93 -14.37 -18.23
CA PRO A 135 -0.23 -14.64 -19.07
C PRO A 135 -1.33 -13.62 -18.74
N ALA A 136 -2.00 -13.13 -19.79
CA ALA A 136 -3.07 -12.15 -19.61
C ALA A 136 -4.10 -12.70 -18.62
N VAL A 137 -4.39 -11.91 -17.58
CA VAL A 137 -5.38 -12.27 -16.55
C VAL A 137 -6.73 -12.51 -17.21
N ARG A 138 -7.35 -13.65 -16.91
CA ARG A 138 -8.70 -13.99 -17.35
C ARG A 138 -9.65 -14.00 -16.15
N PHE A 139 -10.87 -13.54 -16.39
CA PHE A 139 -11.95 -13.52 -15.39
C PHE A 139 -13.03 -14.54 -15.76
N ASP A 140 -12.60 -15.77 -16.08
CA ASP A 140 -13.44 -16.90 -16.49
C ASP A 140 -13.73 -17.88 -15.34
N ALA A 141 -13.07 -17.71 -14.19
CA ALA A 141 -13.33 -18.50 -13.00
C ALA A 141 -14.73 -18.21 -12.41
N PRO A 142 -15.49 -19.24 -11.98
CA PRO A 142 -16.84 -19.08 -11.46
C PRO A 142 -16.87 -18.30 -10.13
N GLY A 143 -17.81 -17.34 -10.04
CA GLY A 143 -18.02 -16.46 -8.89
C GLY A 143 -17.79 -14.99 -9.24
N ALA A 144 -18.12 -14.11 -8.29
CA ALA A 144 -18.09 -12.67 -8.50
C ALA A 144 -16.67 -12.08 -8.48
N VAL A 145 -16.44 -11.08 -9.32
CA VAL A 145 -15.29 -10.18 -9.18
C VAL A 145 -15.63 -9.14 -8.11
N LEU A 146 -14.89 -9.14 -7.00
CA LEU A 146 -15.03 -8.21 -5.89
C LEU A 146 -14.28 -6.91 -6.21
N LEU A 147 -14.99 -5.77 -6.17
CA LEU A 147 -14.40 -4.44 -6.25
C LEU A 147 -14.54 -3.71 -4.91
N ALA A 148 -13.45 -3.66 -4.14
CA ALA A 148 -13.39 -2.85 -2.93
C ALA A 148 -13.28 -1.37 -3.32
N GLY A 149 -14.21 -0.54 -2.85
CA GLY A 149 -14.36 0.83 -3.37
C GLY A 149 -15.04 0.88 -4.74
N GLY A 150 -15.82 -0.16 -5.10
CA GLY A 150 -16.43 -0.31 -6.44
C GLY A 150 -17.39 0.81 -6.85
N THR A 151 -17.96 1.54 -5.89
CA THR A 151 -18.80 2.73 -6.15
C THR A 151 -18.01 4.04 -6.16
N GLY A 152 -16.69 4.02 -5.94
CA GLY A 152 -15.81 5.19 -6.07
C GLY A 152 -15.53 5.54 -7.53
N THR A 153 -14.97 6.72 -7.79
CA THR A 153 -14.70 7.23 -9.15
C THR A 153 -13.97 6.22 -10.05
N LEU A 154 -12.85 5.67 -9.57
CA LEU A 154 -12.11 4.62 -10.29
C LEU A 154 -12.89 3.30 -10.35
N GLY A 155 -13.57 2.93 -9.27
CA GLY A 155 -14.37 1.72 -9.18
C GLY A 155 -15.42 1.61 -10.29
N ARG A 156 -16.12 2.70 -10.60
CA ARG A 156 -17.13 2.71 -11.69
C ARG A 156 -16.51 2.47 -13.07
N LEU A 157 -15.36 3.10 -13.33
CA LEU A 157 -14.64 2.94 -14.59
C LEU A 157 -14.13 1.51 -14.74
N VAL A 158 -13.56 0.94 -13.67
CA VAL A 158 -13.07 -0.44 -13.66
C VAL A 158 -14.22 -1.43 -13.78
N ALA A 159 -15.34 -1.23 -13.07
CA ALA A 159 -16.52 -2.09 -13.19
C ALA A 159 -17.03 -2.13 -14.64
N ARG A 160 -17.17 -0.97 -15.29
CA ARG A 160 -17.57 -0.90 -16.70
C ARG A 160 -16.59 -1.63 -17.61
N HIS A 161 -15.28 -1.39 -17.44
CA HIS A 161 -14.23 -2.01 -18.23
C HIS A 161 -14.23 -3.54 -18.10
N LEU A 162 -14.46 -4.06 -16.89
CA LEU A 162 -14.55 -5.50 -16.66
C LEU A 162 -15.73 -6.13 -17.41
N VAL A 163 -16.88 -5.46 -17.43
CA VAL A 163 -18.07 -5.96 -18.14
C VAL A 163 -17.89 -5.87 -19.65
N THR A 164 -17.43 -4.73 -20.17
CA THR A 164 -17.38 -4.49 -21.63
C THR A 164 -16.20 -5.15 -22.32
N GLU A 165 -15.00 -5.09 -21.72
CA GLU A 165 -13.77 -5.57 -22.35
C GLU A 165 -13.37 -6.98 -21.89
N HIS A 166 -13.66 -7.32 -20.64
CA HIS A 166 -13.29 -8.62 -20.06
C HIS A 166 -14.47 -9.59 -19.95
N GLY A 167 -15.69 -9.17 -20.29
CA GLY A 167 -16.88 -10.02 -20.31
C GLY A 167 -17.34 -10.49 -18.93
N VAL A 168 -16.90 -9.84 -17.84
CA VAL A 168 -17.29 -10.19 -16.46
C VAL A 168 -18.79 -10.03 -16.29
N ARG A 169 -19.44 -11.06 -15.71
CA ARG A 169 -20.90 -11.10 -15.53
C ARG A 169 -21.36 -11.05 -14.09
N GLU A 170 -20.53 -11.41 -13.12
CA GLU A 170 -20.87 -11.34 -11.70
C GLU A 170 -19.96 -10.30 -11.04
N LEU A 171 -20.55 -9.22 -10.54
CA LEU A 171 -19.83 -8.14 -9.85
C LEU A 171 -20.32 -7.99 -8.41
N LEU A 172 -19.37 -7.93 -7.48
CA LEU A 172 -19.62 -7.57 -6.08
C LEU A 172 -18.95 -6.23 -5.78
N LEU A 173 -19.72 -5.14 -5.80
CA LEU A 173 -19.23 -3.80 -5.54
C LEU A 173 -19.37 -3.48 -4.05
N VAL A 174 -18.23 -3.34 -3.37
CA VAL A 174 -18.18 -3.26 -1.91
C VAL A 174 -17.72 -1.87 -1.48
N GLY A 175 -18.40 -1.32 -0.47
CA GLY A 175 -17.92 -0.15 0.26
C GLY A 175 -18.83 0.17 1.43
N ARG A 176 -18.38 1.01 2.36
CA ARG A 176 -19.10 1.32 3.60
C ARG A 176 -20.56 1.78 3.41
N ARG A 177 -20.82 2.54 2.35
CA ARG A 177 -22.17 3.03 2.01
C ARG A 177 -22.99 2.03 1.19
N GLY A 178 -22.35 1.06 0.54
CA GLY A 178 -23.03 0.07 -0.31
C GLY A 178 -24.05 0.68 -1.28
N PRO A 179 -25.32 0.21 -1.28
CA PRO A 179 -26.40 0.78 -2.08
C PRO A 179 -26.68 2.26 -1.87
N ASP A 180 -26.36 2.80 -0.68
CA ASP A 180 -26.60 4.21 -0.33
C ASP A 180 -25.46 5.15 -0.80
N ALA A 181 -24.46 4.62 -1.52
CA ALA A 181 -23.42 5.46 -2.09
C ALA A 181 -23.99 6.35 -3.21
N PRO A 182 -23.56 7.62 -3.33
CA PRO A 182 -23.99 8.49 -4.42
C PRO A 182 -23.78 7.84 -5.79
N GLY A 183 -24.82 7.81 -6.62
CA GLY A 183 -24.81 7.20 -7.96
C GLY A 183 -24.68 5.67 -7.99
N ALA A 184 -24.88 4.97 -6.87
CA ALA A 184 -24.83 3.50 -6.85
C ALA A 184 -26.00 2.86 -7.60
N ALA A 185 -27.21 3.42 -7.46
CA ALA A 185 -28.39 2.95 -8.18
C ALA A 185 -28.21 3.08 -9.71
N ASP A 186 -27.72 4.23 -10.18
CA ASP A 186 -27.45 4.46 -11.61
C ASP A 186 -26.38 3.50 -12.13
N LEU A 187 -25.29 3.31 -11.38
CA LEU A 187 -24.22 2.37 -11.73
C LEU A 187 -24.74 0.93 -11.81
N HIS A 188 -25.57 0.51 -10.86
CA HIS A 188 -26.18 -0.82 -10.88
C HIS A 188 -27.06 -0.99 -12.12
N ALA A 189 -27.97 -0.05 -12.39
CA ALA A 189 -28.84 -0.10 -13.56
C ALA A 189 -28.04 -0.14 -14.88
N GLU A 190 -26.97 0.65 -14.97
CA GLU A 190 -26.07 0.68 -16.13
C GLU A 190 -25.42 -0.68 -16.37
N LEU A 191 -24.73 -1.22 -15.35
CA LEU A 191 -24.01 -2.49 -15.46
C LEU A 191 -24.95 -3.68 -15.69
N THR A 192 -26.14 -3.67 -15.09
CA THR A 192 -27.19 -4.65 -15.39
C THR A 192 -27.71 -4.52 -16.82
N GLY A 193 -27.86 -3.29 -17.35
CA GLY A 193 -28.19 -3.05 -18.76
C GLY A 193 -27.13 -3.58 -19.73
N LEU A 194 -25.86 -3.63 -19.30
CA LEU A 194 -24.75 -4.27 -20.02
C LEU A 194 -24.71 -5.80 -19.85
N GLY A 195 -25.63 -6.36 -19.06
CA GLY A 195 -25.81 -7.79 -18.85
C GLY A 195 -24.94 -8.38 -17.74
N ALA A 196 -24.56 -7.59 -16.74
CA ALA A 196 -23.93 -8.09 -15.51
C ALA A 196 -24.96 -8.22 -14.37
N GLU A 197 -24.83 -9.27 -13.58
CA GLU A 197 -25.42 -9.39 -12.25
C GLU A 197 -24.56 -8.61 -11.26
N VAL A 198 -25.16 -7.60 -10.61
CA VAL A 198 -24.43 -6.66 -9.74
C VAL A 198 -24.98 -6.74 -8.33
N THR A 199 -24.12 -7.07 -7.38
CA THR A 199 -24.42 -6.96 -5.95
C THR A 199 -23.73 -5.71 -5.38
N LEU A 200 -24.52 -4.80 -4.81
CA LEU A 200 -24.02 -3.68 -4.02
C LEU A 200 -24.00 -4.07 -2.53
N ALA A 201 -22.83 -4.11 -1.92
CA ALA A 201 -22.68 -4.51 -0.52
C ALA A 201 -22.19 -3.36 0.37
N ALA A 202 -22.96 -3.04 1.41
CA ALA A 202 -22.53 -2.16 2.50
C ALA A 202 -21.64 -2.97 3.45
N CYS A 203 -20.33 -2.72 3.39
CA CYS A 203 -19.36 -3.43 4.22
C CYS A 203 -18.11 -2.56 4.40
N ASP A 204 -17.63 -2.48 5.63
CA ASP A 204 -16.27 -2.01 5.91
C ASP A 204 -15.29 -3.17 5.82
N LEU A 205 -14.52 -3.26 4.73
CA LEU A 205 -13.58 -4.37 4.52
C LEU A 205 -12.37 -4.33 5.48
N ALA A 206 -12.13 -3.19 6.14
CA ALA A 206 -11.13 -3.08 7.21
C ALA A 206 -11.64 -3.64 8.55
N ASP A 207 -12.94 -3.90 8.68
CA ASP A 207 -13.51 -4.66 9.80
C ASP A 207 -13.42 -6.16 9.48
N PRO A 208 -12.66 -6.96 10.27
CA PRO A 208 -12.43 -8.36 9.97
C PRO A 208 -13.70 -9.22 10.08
N ASP A 209 -14.67 -8.82 10.90
CA ASP A 209 -15.91 -9.56 11.08
C ASP A 209 -16.87 -9.31 9.93
N GLN A 210 -17.03 -8.04 9.54
CA GLN A 210 -17.82 -7.68 8.35
C GLN A 210 -17.24 -8.31 7.07
N ALA A 211 -15.92 -8.24 6.90
CA ALA A 211 -15.25 -8.83 5.73
C ALA A 211 -15.48 -10.35 5.66
N ARG A 212 -15.40 -11.05 6.80
CA ARG A 212 -15.65 -12.50 6.89
C ARG A 212 -17.10 -12.84 6.57
N GLU A 213 -18.05 -12.10 7.14
CA GLU A 213 -19.48 -12.32 6.89
C GLU A 213 -19.84 -12.09 5.42
N LEU A 214 -19.27 -11.06 4.78
CA LEU A 214 -19.43 -10.80 3.36
C LEU A 214 -18.88 -11.96 2.51
N LEU A 215 -17.63 -12.37 2.76
CA LEU A 215 -16.96 -13.42 1.99
C LEU A 215 -17.49 -14.82 2.25
N ALA A 216 -18.26 -15.03 3.32
CA ALA A 216 -19.01 -16.26 3.56
C ALA A 216 -20.29 -16.35 2.73
N ARG A 217 -20.92 -15.19 2.44
CA ARG A 217 -22.16 -15.10 1.64
C ARG A 217 -21.91 -15.09 0.13
N HIS A 218 -20.72 -14.69 -0.30
CA HIS A 218 -20.38 -14.55 -1.71
C HIS A 218 -19.17 -15.40 -2.10
N ARG A 219 -19.33 -16.20 -3.15
CA ARG A 219 -18.20 -16.82 -3.85
C ARG A 219 -17.49 -15.75 -4.67
N VAL A 220 -16.21 -15.56 -4.42
CA VAL A 220 -15.37 -14.55 -5.10
C VAL A 220 -14.33 -15.27 -5.95
N SER A 221 -14.23 -14.87 -7.23
CA SER A 221 -13.29 -15.41 -8.23
C SER A 221 -12.09 -14.50 -8.46
N ALA A 222 -12.22 -13.20 -8.21
CA ALA A 222 -11.13 -12.25 -8.26
C ALA A 222 -11.36 -11.08 -7.29
N VAL A 223 -10.27 -10.46 -6.83
CA VAL A 223 -10.29 -9.28 -5.98
C VAL A 223 -9.61 -8.12 -6.69
N ILE A 224 -10.28 -6.98 -6.74
CA ILE A 224 -9.71 -5.71 -7.17
C ILE A 224 -9.93 -4.70 -6.06
N HIS A 225 -8.83 -4.27 -5.45
CA HIS A 225 -8.84 -3.40 -4.30
C HIS A 225 -8.51 -1.96 -4.71
N LEU A 226 -9.55 -1.11 -4.76
CA LEU A 226 -9.46 0.32 -5.08
C LEU A 226 -9.83 1.20 -3.88
N ALA A 227 -10.10 0.59 -2.72
CA ALA A 227 -10.53 1.34 -1.56
C ALA A 227 -9.40 2.24 -1.06
N GLY A 228 -9.73 3.50 -0.86
CA GLY A 228 -8.80 4.50 -0.42
C GLY A 228 -9.52 5.80 -0.17
N VAL A 229 -8.97 6.58 0.75
CA VAL A 229 -9.37 7.98 0.97
C VAL A 229 -8.15 8.84 0.73
N LEU A 230 -8.38 10.03 0.17
CA LEU A 230 -7.37 11.07 0.08
C LEU A 230 -7.51 11.95 1.32
N GLY A 231 -6.38 12.45 1.82
CA GLY A 231 -6.29 13.13 3.11
C GLY A 231 -5.03 13.97 3.16
N ASP A 232 -4.89 14.82 2.14
CA ASP A 232 -3.63 15.48 1.82
C ASP A 232 -3.25 16.49 2.91
N VAL A 233 -2.19 16.19 3.65
CA VAL A 233 -1.68 17.04 4.73
C VAL A 233 -0.16 16.89 4.82
N THR A 234 0.54 18.01 5.02
CA THR A 234 2.00 18.01 5.20
C THR A 234 2.41 17.21 6.44
N ILE A 235 3.64 16.71 6.48
CA ILE A 235 4.20 15.98 7.63
C ILE A 235 4.03 16.75 8.93
N GLY A 236 4.25 18.07 8.93
CA GLY A 236 4.12 18.89 10.14
C GLY A 236 2.69 19.00 10.71
N SER A 237 1.67 18.72 9.89
CA SER A 237 0.25 18.82 10.25
C SER A 237 -0.46 17.46 10.31
N LEU A 238 0.18 16.39 9.83
CA LEU A 238 -0.39 15.04 9.83
C LEU A 238 -0.53 14.55 11.27
N THR A 239 -1.77 14.23 11.68
CA THR A 239 -2.04 13.64 13.00
C THR A 239 -2.06 12.12 12.91
N PRO A 240 -1.86 11.39 14.03
CA PRO A 240 -2.01 9.93 14.06
C PRO A 240 -3.38 9.44 13.56
N GLU A 241 -4.45 10.18 13.84
CA GLU A 241 -5.81 9.84 13.41
C GLU A 241 -5.98 9.97 11.89
N LEU A 242 -5.41 11.03 11.30
CA LEU A 242 -5.42 11.22 9.84
C LEU A 242 -4.58 10.15 9.15
N LEU A 243 -3.42 9.81 9.71
CA LEU A 243 -2.57 8.72 9.22
C LEU A 243 -3.29 7.37 9.28
N ALA A 244 -3.88 7.02 10.44
CA ALA A 244 -4.63 5.78 10.58
C ALA A 244 -5.83 5.73 9.63
N GLY A 245 -6.52 6.86 9.43
CA GLY A 245 -7.63 7.00 8.50
C GLY A 245 -7.24 6.75 7.03
N SER A 246 -6.03 7.13 6.62
CA SER A 246 -5.54 6.90 5.25
C SER A 246 -5.04 5.46 5.04
N LEU A 247 -4.40 4.88 6.05
CA LEU A 247 -3.88 3.51 6.02
C LEU A 247 -5.00 2.47 6.04
N ARG A 248 -5.98 2.63 6.94
CA ARG A 248 -7.01 1.62 7.21
C ARG A 248 -7.73 1.05 5.98
N PRO A 249 -8.29 1.87 5.06
CA PRO A 249 -8.98 1.32 3.89
C PRO A 249 -8.06 0.67 2.85
N LYS A 250 -6.73 0.86 2.93
CA LYS A 250 -5.73 0.31 2.00
C LYS A 250 -4.96 -0.88 2.59
N VAL A 251 -4.55 -0.78 3.85
CA VAL A 251 -3.73 -1.76 4.55
C VAL A 251 -4.64 -2.83 5.14
N ASP A 252 -5.52 -2.45 6.07
CA ASP A 252 -6.32 -3.38 6.86
C ASP A 252 -7.30 -4.14 5.95
N ALA A 253 -7.95 -3.43 5.04
CA ALA A 253 -8.86 -4.04 4.09
C ALA A 253 -8.14 -5.00 3.11
N ALA A 254 -6.96 -4.63 2.59
CA ALA A 254 -6.19 -5.54 1.73
C ALA A 254 -5.68 -6.76 2.51
N TRP A 255 -5.28 -6.59 3.76
CA TRP A 255 -4.84 -7.68 4.63
C TRP A 255 -5.98 -8.65 4.94
N ASN A 256 -7.16 -8.13 5.33
CA ASN A 256 -8.35 -8.95 5.55
C ASN A 256 -8.74 -9.74 4.30
N LEU A 257 -8.74 -9.10 3.13
CA LEU A 257 -8.99 -9.77 1.85
C LEU A 257 -7.95 -10.87 1.61
N HIS A 258 -6.65 -10.56 1.77
CA HIS A 258 -5.57 -11.54 1.62
C HIS A 258 -5.76 -12.78 2.50
N GLU A 259 -5.99 -12.58 3.80
CA GLU A 259 -6.20 -13.67 4.77
C GLU A 259 -7.42 -14.53 4.40
N LEU A 260 -8.56 -13.88 4.13
CA LEU A 260 -9.84 -14.56 3.88
C LEU A 260 -9.91 -15.22 2.49
N THR A 261 -9.02 -14.85 1.57
CA THR A 261 -8.94 -15.46 0.24
C THR A 261 -7.71 -16.34 0.02
N ARG A 262 -6.81 -16.53 1.00
CA ARG A 262 -5.57 -17.30 0.82
C ARG A 262 -5.79 -18.74 0.34
N GLY A 263 -6.86 -19.39 0.80
CA GLY A 263 -7.23 -20.75 0.39
C GLY A 263 -8.16 -20.82 -0.84
N ARG A 264 -8.43 -19.69 -1.50
CA ARG A 264 -9.33 -19.63 -2.66
C ARG A 264 -8.52 -19.58 -3.94
N GLU A 265 -8.99 -20.27 -4.97
CA GLU A 265 -8.44 -20.19 -6.32
C GLU A 265 -8.91 -18.90 -7.01
N LEU A 266 -8.29 -17.78 -6.65
CA LEU A 266 -8.55 -16.50 -7.31
C LEU A 266 -7.84 -16.43 -8.66
N SER A 267 -8.52 -15.94 -9.70
CA SER A 267 -7.88 -15.64 -10.99
C SER A 267 -7.05 -14.35 -10.94
N ALA A 268 -7.34 -13.45 -10.00
CA ALA A 268 -6.58 -12.23 -9.76
C ALA A 268 -6.74 -11.68 -8.34
N PHE A 269 -5.67 -11.05 -7.84
CA PHE A 269 -5.68 -10.20 -6.65
C PHE A 269 -4.95 -8.90 -6.97
N VAL A 270 -5.70 -7.87 -7.36
CA VAL A 270 -5.17 -6.60 -7.89
C VAL A 270 -5.27 -5.51 -6.84
N LEU A 271 -4.17 -4.83 -6.55
CA LEU A 271 -4.11 -3.71 -5.62
C LEU A 271 -3.87 -2.40 -6.40
N PHE A 272 -4.79 -1.45 -6.28
CA PHE A 272 -4.58 -0.11 -6.82
C PHE A 272 -3.69 0.70 -5.87
N SER A 273 -2.42 0.83 -6.24
CA SER A 273 -1.45 1.68 -5.56
C SER A 273 -1.40 3.08 -6.20
N SER A 274 -0.45 3.91 -5.77
CA SER A 274 -0.21 5.26 -6.30
C SER A 274 1.28 5.49 -6.51
N VAL A 275 1.61 6.33 -7.51
CA VAL A 275 2.98 6.83 -7.73
C VAL A 275 3.51 7.56 -6.49
N ALA A 276 2.64 8.16 -5.68
CA ALA A 276 3.03 8.81 -4.43
C ALA A 276 3.71 7.83 -3.46
N GLY A 277 3.27 6.56 -3.41
CA GLY A 277 3.93 5.53 -2.60
C GLY A 277 5.30 5.08 -3.16
N VAL A 278 5.59 5.37 -4.42
CA VAL A 278 6.83 4.98 -5.10
C VAL A 278 7.85 6.11 -5.09
N LEU A 279 7.44 7.35 -5.38
CA LEU A 279 8.33 8.49 -5.55
C LEU A 279 8.26 9.51 -4.39
N GLY A 280 7.24 9.41 -3.53
CA GLY A 280 6.88 10.49 -2.60
C GLY A 280 6.17 11.63 -3.32
N ASN A 281 5.34 12.35 -2.58
CA ASN A 281 4.75 13.62 -3.02
C ASN A 281 4.46 14.46 -1.77
N PRO A 282 4.79 15.77 -1.73
CA PRO A 282 4.47 16.59 -0.57
C PRO A 282 2.99 16.48 -0.18
N GLY A 283 2.73 16.23 1.10
CA GLY A 283 1.39 16.06 1.64
C GLY A 283 0.66 14.74 1.33
N GLN A 284 1.34 13.69 0.85
CA GLN A 284 0.74 12.36 0.53
C GLN A 284 1.23 11.23 1.42
#